data_AF-A0AAN8GBF8-F1
#
_entry.id   AF-A0AAN8GBF8-F1
#
_cell.length_a   1.000
_cell.length_b   1.000
_cell.length_c   1.000
_cell.angle_alpha   90.00
_cell.angle_beta   90.00
_cell.angle_gamma   90.00
#
_symmetry.space_group_name_H-M   'P 1'
#
loop_
_entity.id
_entity.type
_entity.pdbx_description
1 polymer ?
#
loop_
_entity_poly.entity_id
_entity_poly.type
_entity_poly.pdbx_seq_one_letter_code
_entity_poly.pdbx_strand_id
1 'polypeptide(L)'
;MLLSAGILFAGASPTKVLRVLNDMCVMTYVKRTFFSHQRDILQPAIQGVWTQQQAAHIAMLQTEGRPLVLGGDGRADSPGHCATFGTYTTMELESNVVLDLKLVQSIECGGSYHMELEGLKRMVVFFEDILEIGTRHQCWD
;
A
#
# COMPACT_ATOMS: atom_id res chain seq x y z
N MET A 1 3.06 19.53 -13.68
CA MET A 1 2.87 18.10 -13.34
C MET A 1 4.16 17.38 -12.99
N LEU A 2 5.23 17.49 -13.79
CA LEU A 2 6.50 16.80 -13.53
C LEU A 2 7.09 17.08 -12.14
N LEU A 3 7.05 18.33 -11.68
CA LEU A 3 7.49 18.67 -10.32
C LEU A 3 6.67 17.95 -9.24
N SER A 4 5.35 17.78 -9.42
CA SER A 4 4.49 17.09 -8.45
C SER A 4 4.79 15.59 -8.41
N ALA A 5 4.97 14.98 -9.59
CA ALA A 5 5.38 13.59 -9.71
C ALA A 5 6.76 13.36 -9.08
N GLY A 6 7.74 14.21 -9.38
CA GLY A 6 9.09 14.11 -8.83
C GLY A 6 9.12 14.24 -7.31
N ILE A 7 8.38 15.19 -6.74
CA ILE A 7 8.24 15.34 -5.27
C ILE A 7 7.62 14.07 -4.67
N LEU A 8 6.55 13.54 -5.27
CA LEU A 8 5.84 12.35 -4.78
C LEU A 8 6.73 11.11 -4.81
N PHE A 9 7.36 10.82 -5.96
CA PHE A 9 8.19 9.63 -6.14
C PHE A 9 9.50 9.67 -5.35
N ALA A 10 10.05 10.87 -5.12
CA ALA A 10 11.20 11.03 -4.24
C ALA A 10 10.85 10.94 -2.75
N GLY A 11 9.56 10.84 -2.38
CA GLY A 11 9.11 10.88 -0.99
C GLY A 11 9.41 12.21 -0.29
N ALA A 12 9.55 13.29 -1.05
CA ALA A 12 9.96 14.59 -0.52
C ALA A 12 8.77 15.36 0.06
N SER A 13 9.01 16.16 1.10
CA SER A 13 7.95 17.03 1.65
C SER A 13 7.62 18.16 0.66
N PRO A 14 6.37 18.24 0.13
CA PRO A 14 6.00 19.28 -0.82
C PRO A 14 6.14 20.67 -0.23
N THR A 15 5.87 20.83 1.08
CA THR A 15 6.05 22.11 1.78
C THR A 15 7.50 22.57 1.75
N LYS A 16 8.45 21.66 2.01
CA LYS A 16 9.88 21.99 2.03
C LYS A 16 10.39 22.31 0.62
N VAL A 17 10.05 21.47 -0.36
CA VAL A 17 10.50 21.65 -1.75
C VAL A 17 9.97 22.96 -2.35
N LEU A 18 8.68 23.24 -2.20
CA LEU A 18 8.09 24.47 -2.71
C LEU A 18 8.66 25.72 -2.02
N ARG A 19 8.96 25.64 -0.72
CA ARG A 19 9.62 26.72 0.02
C ARG A 19 11.01 27.01 -0.52
N VAL A 20 11.85 25.97 -0.69
CA VAL A 20 13.21 26.13 -1.23
C VAL A 20 13.18 26.71 -2.64
N LEU A 21 12.27 26.24 -3.50
CA LEU A 21 12.12 26.78 -4.86
C LEU A 21 11.71 28.26 -4.84
N ASN A 22 10.79 28.64 -3.94
CA ASN A 22 10.39 30.03 -3.75
C ASN A 22 11.55 30.90 -3.25
N ASP A 23 12.37 30.39 -2.32
CA ASP A 23 13.55 31.09 -1.79
C ASP A 23 14.64 31.27 -2.87
N MET A 24 14.68 30.38 -3.87
CA MET A 24 15.52 30.50 -5.08
C MET A 24 14.87 31.33 -6.20
N CYS A 25 13.75 32.01 -5.93
CA CYS A 25 12.98 32.78 -6.90
C CYS A 25 12.47 31.96 -8.11
N VAL A 26 12.29 30.65 -7.94
CA VAL A 26 11.67 29.78 -8.95
C VAL A 26 10.16 29.83 -8.80
N MET A 27 9.47 30.24 -9.86
CA MET A 27 8.01 30.25 -9.90
C MET A 27 7.46 28.82 -9.81
N THR A 28 6.64 28.56 -8.80
CA THR A 28 6.02 27.25 -8.57
C THR A 28 4.53 27.40 -8.24
N TYR A 29 3.79 26.29 -8.32
CA TYR A 29 2.41 26.24 -7.87
C TYR A 29 2.32 26.11 -6.35
N VAL A 30 1.16 26.42 -5.78
CA VAL A 30 0.92 26.31 -4.34
C VAL A 30 0.66 24.88 -3.90
N LYS A 31 0.85 24.62 -2.59
CA LYS A 31 0.62 23.30 -1.98
C LYS A 31 -0.75 22.69 -2.27
N ARG A 32 -1.81 23.51 -2.37
CA ARG A 32 -3.16 23.03 -2.74
C ARG A 32 -3.16 22.35 -4.12
N THR A 33 -2.48 22.95 -5.09
CA THR A 33 -2.36 22.44 -6.45
C THR A 33 -1.58 21.14 -6.48
N PHE A 34 -0.53 21.00 -5.66
CA PHE A 34 0.18 19.72 -5.48
C PHE A 34 -0.77 18.59 -5.07
N PHE A 35 -1.59 18.79 -4.04
CA PHE A 35 -2.49 17.74 -3.56
C PHE A 35 -3.62 17.43 -4.52
N SER A 36 -4.12 18.42 -5.28
CA SER A 36 -5.05 18.15 -6.38
C SER A 36 -4.40 17.29 -7.45
N HIS A 37 -3.17 17.59 -7.88
CA HIS A 37 -2.44 16.72 -8.81
C HIS A 37 -2.25 15.30 -8.25
N GLN A 38 -1.93 15.18 -6.96
CA GLN A 38 -1.73 13.89 -6.31
C GLN A 38 -3.01 13.05 -6.32
N ARG A 39 -4.13 13.64 -5.88
CA ARG A 39 -5.42 12.95 -5.78
C ARG A 39 -6.02 12.64 -7.14
N ASP A 40 -6.00 13.60 -8.05
CA ASP A 40 -6.80 13.55 -9.28
C ASP A 40 -6.05 12.85 -10.42
N ILE A 41 -4.71 12.75 -10.34
CA ILE A 41 -3.88 12.24 -11.45
C ILE A 41 -2.88 11.19 -10.97
N LEU A 42 -2.02 11.52 -10.00
CA LEU A 42 -0.86 10.68 -9.68
C LEU A 42 -1.26 9.39 -8.94
N GLN A 43 -2.11 9.48 -7.91
CA GLN A 43 -2.57 8.31 -7.16
C GLN A 43 -3.35 7.33 -8.05
N PRO A 44 -4.32 7.76 -8.88
CA PRO A 44 -4.97 6.87 -9.82
C PRO A 44 -4.00 6.20 -10.81
N ALA A 45 -3.00 6.95 -11.31
CA ALA A 45 -2.01 6.38 -12.23
C ALA A 45 -1.13 5.31 -11.55
N ILE A 46 -0.67 5.57 -10.32
CA ILE A 46 0.09 4.60 -9.52
C ILE A 46 -0.76 3.35 -9.26
N GLN A 47 -2.01 3.54 -8.85
CA GLN A 47 -2.94 2.44 -8.60
C GLN A 47 -3.18 1.60 -9.86
N GLY A 48 -3.31 2.23 -11.03
CA GLY A 48 -3.49 1.53 -12.30
C GLY A 48 -2.29 0.63 -12.64
N VAL A 49 -1.07 1.15 -12.50
CA VAL A 49 0.16 0.36 -12.74
C VAL A 49 0.28 -0.77 -11.71
N TRP A 50 0.02 -0.48 -10.43
CA TRP A 50 0.03 -1.48 -9.37
C TRP A 50 -0.94 -2.63 -9.66
N THR A 51 -2.21 -2.32 -9.94
CA THR A 51 -3.24 -3.33 -10.20
C THR A 51 -2.91 -4.15 -11.46
N GLN A 52 -2.33 -3.54 -12.49
CA GLN A 52 -1.89 -4.27 -13.67
C GLN A 52 -0.77 -5.27 -13.35
N GLN A 53 0.24 -4.86 -12.58
CA GLN A 53 1.36 -5.72 -12.18
C GLN A 53 0.88 -6.83 -11.24
N GLN A 54 0.06 -6.49 -10.26
CA GLN A 54 -0.55 -7.43 -9.33
C GLN A 54 -1.36 -8.50 -10.05
N ALA A 55 -2.24 -8.10 -10.99
CA ALA A 55 -3.05 -9.04 -11.77
C ALA A 55 -2.19 -9.96 -12.64
N ALA A 56 -1.13 -9.43 -13.26
CA ALA A 56 -0.20 -10.24 -14.05
C ALA A 56 0.51 -11.29 -13.18
N HIS A 57 0.98 -10.91 -11.99
CA HIS A 57 1.62 -11.84 -11.06
C HIS A 57 0.65 -12.90 -10.54
N ILE A 58 -0.57 -12.52 -10.16
CA ILE A 58 -1.60 -13.48 -9.72
C ILE A 58 -1.92 -14.48 -10.83
N ALA A 59 -2.07 -14.03 -12.08
CA ALA A 59 -2.32 -14.91 -13.22
C ALA A 59 -1.16 -15.91 -13.47
N MET A 60 0.09 -15.46 -13.28
CA MET A 60 1.26 -16.35 -13.36
C MET A 60 1.20 -17.41 -12.27
N LEU A 61 0.91 -17.03 -11.02
CA LEU A 61 0.81 -17.96 -9.88
C LEU A 61 -0.33 -18.98 -10.04
N GLN A 62 -1.47 -18.54 -10.58
CA GLN A 62 -2.58 -19.44 -10.91
C GLN A 62 -2.18 -20.46 -12.00
N THR A 63 -1.36 -20.06 -12.97
CA THR A 63 -0.88 -20.94 -14.04
C THR A 63 0.11 -21.99 -13.52
N GLU A 64 0.93 -21.64 -12.52
CA GLU A 64 1.85 -22.59 -11.88
C GLU A 64 1.11 -23.71 -11.13
N GLY A 65 -0.13 -23.46 -10.68
CA GLY A 65 -0.99 -24.48 -10.06
C GLY A 65 -0.44 -25.06 -8.74
N ARG A 66 0.55 -24.40 -8.13
CA ARG A 66 1.17 -24.83 -6.88
C ARG A 66 0.46 -24.20 -5.67
N PRO A 67 0.48 -24.87 -4.51
CA PRO A 67 -0.02 -24.28 -3.28
C PRO A 67 0.82 -23.05 -2.92
N LEU A 68 0.15 -21.92 -2.65
CA LEU A 68 0.82 -20.68 -2.29
C LEU A 68 1.15 -20.67 -0.80
N VAL A 69 2.39 -20.27 -0.48
CA VAL A 69 2.81 -20.01 0.90
C VAL A 69 2.83 -18.50 1.12
N LEU A 70 1.82 -18.02 1.84
CA LEU A 70 1.64 -16.59 2.11
C LEU A 70 2.17 -16.23 3.49
N GLY A 71 2.93 -15.15 3.55
CA GLY A 71 3.34 -14.51 4.80
C GLY A 71 2.91 -13.05 4.79
N GLY A 72 2.47 -12.52 5.92
CA GLY A 72 2.08 -11.13 6.02
C GLY A 72 2.43 -10.51 7.37
N ASP A 73 2.60 -9.19 7.37
CA ASP A 73 2.99 -8.41 8.54
C ASP A 73 2.35 -7.01 8.52
N GLY A 74 2.12 -6.46 9.72
CA GLY A 74 1.52 -5.16 9.96
C GLY A 74 2.57 -4.09 10.28
N ARG A 75 2.42 -2.90 9.67
CA ARG A 75 3.23 -1.72 9.96
C ARG A 75 2.36 -0.53 10.30
N ALA A 76 2.55 0.03 11.49
CA ALA A 76 1.87 1.25 11.95
C ALA A 76 2.66 2.52 11.60
N ASP A 77 1.95 3.63 11.43
CA ASP A 77 2.53 4.96 11.15
C ASP A 77 3.23 5.60 12.37
N SER A 78 2.85 5.22 13.59
CA SER A 78 3.43 5.73 14.83
C SER A 78 3.37 4.69 15.96
N PRO A 79 4.19 4.84 17.01
CA PRO A 79 4.22 3.90 18.12
C PRO A 79 2.94 3.94 18.98
N GLY A 80 2.52 2.77 19.46
CA GLY A 80 1.53 2.64 20.54
C GLY A 80 0.09 3.01 20.16
N HIS A 81 -0.62 3.60 21.12
CA HIS A 81 -2.07 3.90 21.02
C HIS A 81 -2.43 5.02 20.03
N CYS A 82 -1.44 5.76 19.53
CA CYS A 82 -1.66 6.96 18.73
C CYS A 82 -1.64 6.71 17.22
N ALA A 83 -1.46 5.45 16.78
CA ALA A 83 -1.41 5.15 15.36
C ALA A 83 -2.73 5.45 14.67
N THR A 84 -2.65 6.24 13.61
CA THR A 84 -3.82 6.66 12.83
C THR A 84 -4.02 5.71 11.66
N PHE A 85 -2.92 5.30 11.02
CA PHE A 85 -2.93 4.39 9.90
C PHE A 85 -2.00 3.20 10.14
N GLY A 86 -2.46 2.02 9.73
CA GLY A 86 -1.69 0.78 9.67
C GLY A 86 -1.76 0.19 8.27
N THR A 87 -0.66 -0.39 7.81
CA THR A 87 -0.61 -1.13 6.55
C THR A 87 -0.33 -2.59 6.85
N TYR A 88 -1.15 -3.50 6.35
CA TYR A 88 -0.89 -4.93 6.38
C TYR A 88 -0.39 -5.35 5.00
N THR A 89 0.82 -5.90 4.94
CA THR A 89 1.48 -6.34 3.70
C THR A 89 1.44 -7.85 3.65
N THR A 90 1.12 -8.43 2.50
CA THR A 90 1.22 -9.88 2.31
C THR A 90 2.06 -10.18 1.09
N MET A 91 2.97 -11.13 1.26
CA MET A 91 3.87 -11.61 0.24
C MET A 91 3.76 -13.11 0.10
N GLU A 92 4.09 -13.57 -1.09
CA GLU A 92 4.36 -14.96 -1.32
C GLU A 92 5.82 -15.26 -0.96
N LEU A 93 6.04 -16.24 -0.08
CA LEU A 93 7.37 -16.51 0.46
C LEU A 93 8.30 -17.22 -0.53
N GLU A 94 7.77 -18.01 -1.46
CA GLU A 94 8.59 -18.75 -2.43
C GLU A 94 9.11 -17.84 -3.56
N SER A 95 8.27 -16.99 -4.12
CA SER A 95 8.66 -16.03 -5.16
C SER A 95 9.28 -14.75 -4.60
N ASN A 96 9.14 -14.50 -3.29
CA ASN A 96 9.52 -13.26 -2.62
C ASN A 96 8.83 -12.02 -3.21
N VAL A 97 7.61 -12.17 -3.73
CA VAL A 97 6.83 -11.07 -4.31
C VAL A 97 5.73 -10.64 -3.35
N VAL A 98 5.61 -9.33 -3.14
CA VAL A 98 4.47 -8.74 -2.41
C VAL A 98 3.23 -8.89 -3.28
N LEU A 99 2.23 -9.61 -2.77
CA LEU A 99 0.99 -9.86 -3.49
C LEU A 99 0.01 -8.71 -3.29
N ASP A 100 -0.12 -8.19 -2.07
CA ASP A 100 -1.09 -7.13 -1.80
C ASP A 100 -0.75 -6.33 -0.51
N LEU A 101 -1.31 -5.12 -0.43
CA LEU A 101 -1.15 -4.19 0.69
C LEU A 101 -2.53 -3.64 1.10
N LYS A 102 -2.94 -3.85 2.35
CA LYS A 102 -4.19 -3.29 2.90
C LYS A 102 -3.88 -2.13 3.83
N LEU A 103 -4.36 -0.93 3.48
CA LEU A 103 -4.36 0.22 4.37
C LEU A 103 -5.59 0.16 5.28
N VAL A 104 -5.38 0.39 6.56
CA VAL A 104 -6.40 0.36 7.62
C VAL A 104 -6.26 1.61 8.47
N GLN A 105 -7.37 2.25 8.80
CA GLN A 105 -7.39 3.40 9.70
C GLN A 105 -7.89 2.98 11.09
N SER A 106 -7.24 3.47 12.15
CA SER A 106 -7.57 3.07 13.53
C SER A 106 -9.01 3.40 13.94
N ILE A 107 -9.58 4.47 13.39
CA ILE A 107 -10.98 4.87 13.64
C ILE A 107 -11.96 3.81 13.12
N GLU A 108 -11.65 3.16 12.00
CA GLU A 108 -12.50 2.10 11.41
C GLU A 108 -12.55 0.86 12.29
N CYS A 109 -11.51 0.65 13.11
CA CYS A 109 -11.27 -0.59 13.86
C CYS A 109 -11.37 -0.40 15.37
N GLY A 110 -11.77 0.79 15.84
CA GLY A 110 -11.88 1.10 17.27
C GLY A 110 -10.54 1.19 18.00
N GLY A 111 -9.44 1.47 17.29
CA GLY A 111 -8.12 1.71 17.88
C GLY A 111 -6.97 1.09 17.09
N SER A 112 -5.74 1.52 17.41
CA SER A 112 -4.53 1.08 16.70
C SER A 112 -4.23 -0.41 16.84
N TYR A 113 -4.56 -1.01 17.98
CA TYR A 113 -4.33 -2.44 18.25
C TYR A 113 -5.05 -3.37 17.29
N HIS A 114 -6.19 -2.94 16.76
CA HIS A 114 -7.03 -3.78 15.91
C HIS A 114 -6.65 -3.65 14.43
N MET A 115 -5.80 -2.70 14.06
CA MET A 115 -5.50 -2.42 12.65
C MET A 115 -4.80 -3.59 11.94
N GLU A 116 -3.93 -4.31 12.65
CA GLU A 116 -3.25 -5.47 12.09
C GLU A 116 -4.22 -6.62 11.83
N LEU A 117 -5.06 -6.93 12.82
CA LEU A 117 -6.09 -7.96 12.70
C LEU A 117 -7.09 -7.63 11.58
N GLU A 118 -7.53 -6.38 11.49
CA GLU A 118 -8.45 -5.94 10.43
C GLU A 118 -7.79 -5.94 9.05
N GLY A 119 -6.49 -5.63 8.98
CA GLY A 119 -5.70 -5.77 7.76
C GLY A 119 -5.62 -7.22 7.28
N LEU A 120 -5.34 -8.15 8.19
CA LEU A 120 -5.33 -9.58 7.90
C LEU A 120 -6.70 -10.08 7.43
N LYS A 121 -7.80 -9.69 8.09
CA LYS A 121 -9.16 -10.07 7.65
C LYS A 121 -9.46 -9.61 6.22
N ARG A 122 -9.17 -8.33 5.90
CA ARG A 122 -9.36 -7.79 4.54
C ARG A 122 -8.52 -8.54 3.51
N MET A 123 -7.35 -9.00 3.92
CA MET A 123 -6.45 -9.76 3.06
C MET A 123 -6.98 -11.18 2.80
N VAL A 124 -7.43 -11.88 3.83
CA VAL A 124 -8.01 -13.23 3.69
C VAL A 124 -9.21 -13.20 2.76
N VAL A 125 -10.13 -12.27 2.95
CA VAL A 125 -11.30 -12.09 2.06
C VAL A 125 -10.88 -11.84 0.61
N PHE A 126 -9.87 -10.99 0.39
CA PHE A 126 -9.34 -10.72 -0.95
C PHE A 126 -8.79 -11.97 -1.63
N PHE A 127 -8.07 -12.81 -0.89
CA PHE A 127 -7.53 -14.05 -1.46
C PHE A 127 -8.62 -15.11 -1.65
N GLU A 128 -9.61 -15.21 -0.78
CA GLU A 128 -10.75 -16.13 -0.94
C GLU A 128 -11.55 -15.80 -2.20
N ASP A 129 -11.70 -14.52 -2.54
CA ASP A 129 -12.40 -14.08 -3.75
C ASP A 129 -11.61 -14.36 -5.04
N ILE A 130 -10.27 -14.44 -4.97
CA ILE A 130 -9.38 -14.51 -6.14
C ILE A 130 -8.78 -15.90 -6.36
N LEU A 131 -8.59 -16.66 -5.29
CA LEU A 131 -7.99 -17.98 -5.29
C LEU A 131 -8.94 -18.90 -4.50
N GLU A 132 -9.33 -20.02 -5.08
CA GLU A 132 -9.95 -21.10 -4.29
C GLU A 132 -8.91 -21.61 -3.28
N ILE A 133 -8.86 -21.02 -2.08
CA ILE A 133 -7.80 -21.33 -1.11
C ILE A 133 -8.06 -22.72 -0.52
N GLY A 134 -7.31 -23.71 -1.01
CA GLY A 134 -7.05 -24.94 -0.26
C GLY A 134 -6.17 -24.62 0.96
N THR A 135 -6.76 -24.22 2.07
CA THR A 135 -6.04 -23.96 3.32
C THR A 135 -5.51 -25.28 3.89
N ARG A 136 -4.21 -25.53 3.77
CA ARG A 136 -3.51 -26.46 4.67
C ARG A 136 -3.07 -25.68 5.91
N HIS A 137 -3.85 -25.83 6.96
CA HIS A 137 -3.48 -25.45 8.31
C HIS A 137 -2.30 -26.34 8.75
N GLN A 138 -1.06 -25.85 8.66
CA GLN A 138 0.04 -26.42 9.42
C GLN A 138 0.19 -25.60 10.70
N CYS A 139 -0.39 -26.12 11.79
CA CYS A 139 0.05 -25.77 13.13
C CYS A 139 1.55 -26.09 13.22
N TRP A 140 2.32 -25.12 13.67
CA TRP A 140 3.63 -25.39 14.23
C TRP A 140 3.39 -26.01 15.62
N ASP A 141 3.43 -27.33 15.71
CA ASP A 141 3.66 -28.06 16.96
C ASP A 141 5.17 -28.06 17.28
#